data_AF-A0A2G9GAJ4-F1
#
_entry.id   AF-A0A2G9GAJ4-F1
#
_cell.length_a   1.000
_cell.length_b   1.000
_cell.length_c   1.000
_cell.angle_alpha   90.00
_cell.angle_beta   90.00
_cell.angle_gamma   90.00
#
_symmetry.space_group_name_H-M   'P 1'
#
loop_
_entity.id
_entity.type
_entity.pdbx_description
1 polymer ?
#
loop_
_entity_poly.entity_id
_entity_poly.type
_entity_poly.pdbx_seq_one_letter_code
_entity_poly.pdbx_strand_id
1 'polypeptide(L)'
;MTSLLFVSQKGFFPQDNSVTIAEIREDKGSLRIISISCLFQNLSKMAQGTLEVLLVSAKAHENTDFLSGMDPYAILTCQTQEKKSGIASGSCPQWNETFLFTISEGVTELRIKIKDRDFFTADDFVGEAIIQLEPVFAEESIPPMSYRVVKDETYCGEIRVGLKFTRQRSRDWEFGVEEENLGGWKQSSLEY
;
A
#
# COMPACT_ATOMS: atom_id res chain seq x y z
N MET A 1 -37.56 19.01 7.13
CA MET A 1 -36.76 17.98 7.82
C MET A 1 -35.34 18.17 7.33
N THR A 2 -34.43 18.58 8.19
CA THR A 2 -33.06 18.93 7.80
C THR A 2 -32.14 17.83 8.34
N SER A 3 -31.55 17.03 7.46
CA SER A 3 -30.45 16.14 7.84
C SER A 3 -29.15 16.95 7.84
N LEU A 4 -28.36 16.81 8.90
CA LEU A 4 -27.04 17.43 9.01
C LEU A 4 -25.99 16.32 8.91
N LEU A 5 -25.10 16.45 7.93
CA LEU A 5 -23.92 15.59 7.84
C LEU A 5 -22.83 16.19 8.74
N PHE A 6 -22.35 15.41 9.72
CA PHE A 6 -21.20 15.80 10.52
C PHE A 6 -20.01 14.91 10.17
N VAL A 7 -18.90 15.53 9.75
CA VAL A 7 -17.62 14.85 9.54
C VAL A 7 -16.78 15.11 10.80
N SER A 8 -16.44 14.06 11.54
CA SER A 8 -15.52 14.16 12.68
C SER A 8 -14.23 13.44 12.35
N GLN A 9 -13.14 14.20 12.19
CA GLN A 9 -11.79 13.63 12.24
C GLN A 9 -11.41 13.45 13.71
N LYS A 10 -11.42 12.23 14.24
CA LYS A 10 -10.84 11.94 15.55
C LYS A 10 -9.33 11.76 15.37
N GLY A 11 -8.58 12.85 15.51
CA GLY A 11 -7.13 12.77 15.63
C GLY A 11 -6.73 12.42 17.06
N PHE A 12 -6.21 11.22 17.30
CA PHE A 12 -5.24 10.97 18.37
C PHE A 12 -4.49 9.63 18.20
N PHE A 13 -3.79 9.39 17.07
CA PHE A 13 -2.61 8.52 16.95
C PHE A 13 -2.08 8.67 15.50
N PRO A 14 -0.76 8.79 15.24
CA PRO A 14 -0.21 8.93 13.88
C PRO A 14 -0.34 7.69 12.98
N GLN A 15 -1.21 6.73 13.35
CA GLN A 15 -1.52 5.53 12.57
C GLN A 15 -3.02 5.24 12.43
N ASP A 16 -3.91 6.05 13.00
CA ASP A 16 -5.36 5.84 12.87
C ASP A 16 -5.97 6.98 12.03
N ASN A 17 -6.06 6.76 10.72
CA ASN A 17 -6.75 7.65 9.78
C ASN A 17 -8.22 7.23 9.58
N SER A 18 -8.90 6.71 10.62
CA SER A 18 -10.29 6.30 10.48
C SER A 18 -11.23 7.51 10.39
N VAL A 19 -11.87 7.71 9.23
CA VAL A 19 -13.02 8.61 9.10
C VAL A 19 -14.29 7.81 9.28
N THR A 20 -15.00 8.11 10.37
CA THR A 20 -16.33 7.59 10.65
C THR A 20 -17.36 8.62 10.18
N ILE A 21 -18.21 8.25 9.22
CA ILE A 21 -19.39 9.06 8.87
C ILE A 21 -20.56 8.53 9.70
N ALA A 22 -21.19 9.42 10.47
CA ALA A 22 -22.43 9.14 11.15
C ALA A 22 -23.55 9.97 10.52
N GLU A 23 -24.61 9.32 10.03
CA GLU A 23 -25.84 10.00 9.66
C GLU A 23 -26.65 10.24 10.93
N ILE A 24 -26.90 11.50 11.27
CA ILE A 24 -27.59 11.89 12.52
C ILE A 24 -28.86 12.65 12.14
N ARG A 25 -29.96 12.34 12.83
CA ARG A 25 -31.23 13.07 12.70
C ARG A 25 -31.69 13.57 14.04
N GLU A 26 -32.21 14.78 14.04
CA GLU A 26 -32.95 15.33 15.17
C GLU A 26 -34.43 14.93 15.04
N ASP A 27 -34.97 14.29 16.06
CA ASP A 27 -36.40 14.02 16.22
C ASP A 27 -36.86 14.60 17.55
N LYS A 28 -37.81 15.55 17.49
CA LYS A 28 -38.43 16.18 18.68
C LYS A 28 -37.42 16.73 19.71
N GLY A 29 -36.31 17.31 19.24
CA GLY A 29 -35.27 17.86 20.10
C GLY A 29 -34.29 16.83 20.67
N SER A 30 -34.35 15.56 20.21
CA SER A 30 -33.36 14.53 20.54
C SER A 30 -32.59 14.11 19.29
N LEU A 31 -31.26 14.19 19.35
CA LEU A 31 -30.38 13.68 18.30
C LEU A 31 -30.31 12.15 18.38
N ARG A 32 -30.43 11.47 17.23
CA ARG A 32 -30.27 10.01 17.11
C ARG A 32 -29.33 9.70 15.95
N ILE A 33 -28.39 8.78 16.18
CA ILE A 33 -27.53 8.24 15.13
C ILE A 33 -28.35 7.21 14.33
N ILE A 34 -28.45 7.40 13.02
CA ILE A 34 -29.22 6.55 12.10
C ILE A 34 -28.32 5.47 11.50
N SER A 35 -27.11 5.82 11.12
CA SER A 35 -26.16 4.91 10.47
C SER A 35 -24.74 5.36 10.75
N ILE A 36 -23.84 4.41 10.96
CA ILE A 36 -22.41 4.64 11.09
C ILE A 36 -21.73 3.83 10.00
N SER A 37 -21.06 4.51 9.06
CA SER A 37 -20.28 3.88 8.01
C SER A 37 -18.79 4.28 8.16
N CYS A 38 -17.95 3.27 8.38
CA CYS A 38 -16.50 3.41 8.37
C CYS A 38 -15.98 3.26 6.94
N LEU A 39 -15.45 4.35 6.37
CA LEU A 39 -14.95 4.34 4.98
C LEU A 39 -13.53 3.76 4.84
N PHE A 40 -12.81 3.55 5.95
CA PHE A 40 -11.41 3.10 5.91
C PHE A 40 -11.23 1.57 6.00
N GLN A 41 -12.26 0.82 6.41
CA GLN A 41 -12.15 -0.65 6.56
C GLN A 41 -12.35 -1.45 5.26
N ASN A 42 -12.55 -0.79 4.12
CA ASN A 42 -12.86 -1.46 2.85
C ASN A 42 -11.82 -1.25 1.74
N LEU A 43 -10.78 -0.43 1.95
CA LEU A 43 -9.80 -0.19 0.89
C LEU A 43 -8.86 -1.39 0.71
N SER A 44 -8.32 -1.96 1.80
CA SER A 44 -7.50 -3.18 1.75
C SER A 44 -8.29 -4.42 1.30
N LYS A 45 -9.61 -4.42 1.51
CA LYS A 45 -10.54 -5.47 1.07
C LYS A 45 -10.84 -5.46 -0.43
N MET A 46 -10.40 -4.43 -1.17
CA MET A 46 -10.61 -4.31 -2.62
C MET A 46 -9.39 -3.78 -3.39
N ALA A 47 -8.26 -3.59 -2.70
CA ALA A 47 -7.00 -3.13 -3.29
C ALA A 47 -6.28 -4.32 -3.91
N GLN A 48 -6.72 -4.71 -5.11
CA GLN A 48 -5.97 -5.61 -5.97
C GLN A 48 -5.22 -4.78 -7.01
N GLY A 49 -3.94 -5.08 -7.23
CA GLY A 49 -3.12 -4.27 -8.11
C GLY A 49 -1.65 -4.64 -8.08
N THR A 50 -0.84 -3.74 -8.62
CA THR A 50 0.62 -3.86 -8.63
C THR A 50 1.21 -2.77 -7.76
N LEU A 51 1.98 -3.16 -6.74
CA LEU A 51 2.79 -2.27 -5.94
C LEU A 51 4.21 -2.24 -6.52
N GLU A 52 4.63 -1.07 -6.93
CA GLU A 52 6.00 -0.75 -7.30
C GLU A 52 6.72 -0.18 -6.08
N VAL A 53 7.81 -0.83 -5.69
CA VAL A 53 8.64 -0.45 -4.55
C VAL A 53 10.01 -0.04 -5.08
N LEU A 54 10.35 1.24 -4.97
CA LEU A 54 11.65 1.77 -5.34
C LEU A 54 12.55 1.80 -4.10
N LEU A 55 13.50 0.88 -4.03
CA LEU A 55 14.54 0.87 -3.01
C LEU A 55 15.69 1.79 -3.44
N VAL A 56 15.82 2.95 -2.79
CA VAL A 56 16.82 3.95 -3.17
C VAL A 56 18.15 3.68 -2.47
N SER A 57 18.16 3.83 -1.15
CA SER A 57 19.37 3.72 -0.34
C SER A 57 19.06 3.42 1.12
N ALA A 58 20.05 3.02 1.90
CA ALA A 58 19.98 3.03 3.35
C ALA A 58 21.12 3.86 3.91
N LYS A 59 20.91 4.38 5.12
CA LYS A 59 21.90 5.16 5.84
C LYS A 59 21.94 4.71 7.28
N ALA A 60 23.18 4.61 7.78
CA ALA A 60 23.39 4.27 9.16
C ALA A 60 23.16 5.43 10.13
N HIS A 61 22.60 5.15 11.32
CA HIS A 61 22.64 6.13 12.41
C HIS A 61 24.08 6.25 12.91
N GLU A 62 24.49 7.47 13.25
CA GLU A 62 25.88 7.86 13.52
C GLU A 62 26.56 7.09 14.67
N ASN A 63 25.76 6.40 15.48
CA ASN A 63 26.20 5.65 16.66
C ASN A 63 26.14 4.12 16.46
N THR A 64 25.91 3.66 15.24
CA THR A 64 25.76 2.25 14.90
C THR A 64 26.55 1.95 13.64
N ASP A 65 27.57 1.11 13.75
CA ASP A 65 28.40 0.63 12.64
C ASP A 65 27.67 -0.31 11.67
N PHE A 66 26.34 -0.29 11.61
CA PHE A 66 25.53 -1.35 11.00
C PHE A 66 25.66 -1.47 9.46
N LEU A 67 26.22 -0.46 8.78
CA LEU A 67 26.51 -0.49 7.33
C LEU A 67 28.01 -0.33 7.02
N SER A 68 28.86 -0.20 8.04
CA SER A 68 30.28 0.07 7.87
C SER A 68 31.06 -1.22 7.64
N GLY A 69 31.65 -1.39 6.45
CA GLY A 69 32.54 -2.52 6.16
C GLY A 69 31.85 -3.85 5.86
N MET A 70 30.57 -3.80 5.49
CA MET A 70 29.71 -4.94 5.17
C MET A 70 29.22 -4.84 3.70
N ASP A 71 28.67 -5.93 3.19
CA ASP A 71 28.07 -6.05 1.86
C ASP A 71 26.54 -6.26 1.98
N PRO A 72 25.79 -5.24 2.46
CA PRO A 72 24.38 -5.37 2.76
C PRO A 72 23.52 -5.58 1.52
N TYR A 73 22.53 -6.46 1.66
CA TYR A 73 21.44 -6.63 0.71
C TYR A 73 20.09 -6.56 1.45
N ALA A 74 19.06 -6.07 0.75
CA ALA A 74 17.71 -5.94 1.26
C ALA A 74 16.83 -7.07 0.72
N ILE A 75 16.01 -7.64 1.59
CA ILE A 75 14.98 -8.61 1.30
C ILE A 75 13.63 -7.93 1.55
N LEU A 76 12.88 -7.72 0.47
CA LEU A 76 11.55 -7.16 0.48
C LEU A 76 10.54 -8.31 0.48
N THR A 77 9.70 -8.38 1.50
CA THR A 77 8.66 -9.39 1.66
C THR A 77 7.30 -8.73 1.69
N CYS A 78 6.44 -9.13 0.76
CA CYS A 78 5.05 -8.70 0.69
C CYS A 78 4.16 -9.95 0.55
N GLN A 79 3.39 -10.27 1.59
CA GLN A 79 2.66 -11.55 1.70
C GLN A 79 3.57 -12.78 1.48
N THR A 80 3.37 -13.47 0.36
CA THR A 80 4.07 -14.69 -0.07
C THR A 80 5.19 -14.40 -1.07
N GLN A 81 5.31 -13.14 -1.53
CA GLN A 81 6.34 -12.73 -2.46
C GLN A 81 7.55 -12.21 -1.70
N GLU A 82 8.70 -12.81 -1.94
CA GLU A 82 10.00 -12.36 -1.47
C GLU A 82 10.84 -11.92 -2.67
N LYS A 83 11.46 -10.75 -2.58
CA LYS A 83 12.41 -10.23 -3.57
C LYS A 83 13.65 -9.75 -2.87
N LYS A 84 14.80 -10.04 -3.46
CA LYS A 84 16.11 -9.67 -2.93
C LYS A 84 16.73 -8.63 -3.83
N SER A 85 17.35 -7.63 -3.22
CA SER A 85 18.13 -6.63 -3.93
C SER A 85 19.50 -7.16 -4.32
N GLY A 86 20.17 -6.40 -5.19
CA GLY A 86 21.61 -6.49 -5.34
C GLY A 86 22.35 -6.25 -4.02
N ILE A 87 23.62 -6.64 -4.02
CA ILE A 87 24.55 -6.32 -2.94
C ILE A 87 25.03 -4.89 -3.17
N ALA A 88 24.92 -4.07 -2.13
CA ALA A 88 25.52 -2.75 -2.12
C ALA A 88 26.74 -2.75 -1.19
N SER A 89 27.66 -1.81 -1.39
CA SER A 89 28.87 -1.69 -0.57
C SER A 89 29.00 -0.29 0.02
N GLY A 90 29.65 -0.20 1.18
CA GLY A 90 29.93 1.05 1.88
C GLY A 90 28.85 1.45 2.90
N SER A 91 29.13 2.53 3.64
CA SER A 91 28.33 3.00 4.78
C SER A 91 26.99 3.67 4.43
N CYS A 92 26.77 3.96 3.14
CA CYS A 92 25.51 4.48 2.60
C CYS A 92 25.16 3.67 1.35
N PRO A 93 24.77 2.39 1.49
CA PRO A 93 24.46 1.54 0.35
C PRO A 93 23.35 2.15 -0.50
N GLN A 94 23.57 2.18 -1.80
CA GLN A 94 22.60 2.62 -2.79
C GLN A 94 22.26 1.45 -3.69
N TRP A 95 20.97 1.11 -3.76
CA TRP A 95 20.47 0.08 -4.65
C TRP A 95 19.89 0.74 -5.91
N ASN A 96 19.04 1.75 -5.74
CA ASN A 96 18.25 2.34 -6.82
C ASN A 96 17.52 1.28 -7.67
N GLU A 97 16.99 0.26 -7.00
CA GLU A 97 16.32 -0.89 -7.62
C GLU A 97 14.80 -0.80 -7.42
N THR A 98 14.06 -1.18 -8.46
CA THR A 98 12.59 -1.19 -8.41
C THR A 98 12.07 -2.63 -8.40
N PHE A 99 11.18 -2.91 -7.46
CA PHE A 99 10.54 -4.21 -7.29
C PHE A 99 9.03 -4.11 -7.52
N LEU A 100 8.48 -5.03 -8.30
CA LEU A 100 7.05 -5.11 -8.56
C LEU A 100 6.42 -6.26 -7.79
N PHE A 101 5.48 -5.95 -6.91
CA PHE A 101 4.71 -6.91 -6.11
C PHE A 101 3.25 -6.92 -6.54
N THR A 102 2.67 -8.10 -6.68
CA THR A 102 1.22 -8.24 -6.87
C THR A 102 0.53 -8.13 -5.52
N ILE A 103 -0.33 -7.13 -5.35
CA ILE A 103 -1.13 -6.94 -4.13
C ILE A 103 -2.45 -7.67 -4.31
N SER A 104 -2.75 -8.55 -3.36
CA SER A 104 -4.04 -9.22 -3.26
C SER A 104 -4.86 -8.66 -2.10
N GLU A 105 -6.08 -9.17 -1.91
CA GLU A 105 -6.96 -8.71 -0.84
C GLU A 105 -6.31 -8.92 0.55
N GLY A 106 -6.41 -7.90 1.41
CA GLY A 106 -5.97 -7.99 2.80
C GLY A 106 -4.48 -7.74 3.05
N VAL A 107 -3.70 -7.33 2.04
CA VAL A 107 -2.35 -6.80 2.31
C VAL A 107 -2.45 -5.46 3.00
N THR A 108 -1.71 -5.30 4.09
CA THR A 108 -1.58 -4.01 4.78
C THR A 108 -0.13 -3.57 4.96
N GLU A 109 0.85 -4.48 4.86
CA GLU A 109 2.24 -4.17 5.19
C GLU A 109 3.24 -4.75 4.18
N LEU A 110 4.34 -4.01 4.00
CA LEU A 110 5.56 -4.41 3.30
C LEU A 110 6.69 -4.48 4.33
N ARG A 111 7.39 -5.60 4.37
CA ARG A 111 8.54 -5.82 5.26
C ARG A 111 9.82 -5.74 4.45
N ILE A 112 10.80 -5.01 4.95
CA ILE A 112 12.12 -4.88 4.32
C ILE A 112 13.16 -5.26 5.36
N LYS A 113 13.88 -6.35 5.12
CA LYS A 113 14.95 -6.85 6.00
C LYS A 113 16.30 -6.62 5.35
N ILE A 114 17.23 -6.03 6.08
CA ILE A 114 18.62 -5.86 5.65
C ILE A 114 19.44 -6.98 6.26
N LYS A 115 20.23 -7.64 5.43
CA LYS A 115 21.18 -8.68 5.82
C LYS A 115 22.55 -8.39 5.24
N ASP A 116 23.58 -8.82 5.94
CA ASP A 116 24.94 -8.86 5.40
C ASP A 116 25.17 -10.20 4.69
N ARG A 117 25.88 -10.17 3.55
CA ARG A 117 26.22 -11.38 2.82
C ARG A 117 27.58 -11.88 3.29
N ASP A 118 27.56 -12.87 4.18
CA ASP A 118 28.74 -13.60 4.56
C ASP A 118 28.83 -14.94 3.82
N PHE A 119 29.99 -15.25 3.25
CA PHE A 119 30.17 -16.49 2.48
C PHE A 119 30.30 -17.76 3.33
N PHE A 120 30.53 -17.65 4.64
CA PHE A 120 30.89 -18.78 5.51
C PHE A 120 30.05 -18.92 6.80
N THR A 121 29.28 -17.91 7.17
CA THR A 121 28.42 -17.87 8.37
C THR A 121 26.96 -17.68 7.99
N ALA A 122 26.04 -17.94 8.93
CA ALA A 122 24.64 -17.57 8.70
C ALA A 122 24.57 -16.05 8.50
N ASP A 123 24.01 -15.59 7.38
CA ASP A 123 23.87 -14.16 7.05
C ASP A 123 23.34 -13.39 8.27
N ASP A 124 24.13 -12.42 8.73
CA ASP A 124 23.80 -11.65 9.93
C ASP A 124 22.63 -10.69 9.66
N PHE A 125 21.64 -10.72 10.56
CA PHE A 125 20.51 -9.81 10.50
C PHE A 125 20.94 -8.42 10.97
N VAL A 126 20.80 -7.45 10.08
CA VAL A 126 21.25 -6.08 10.29
C VAL A 126 20.11 -5.19 10.77
N GLY A 127 18.90 -5.37 10.24
CA GLY A 127 17.71 -4.65 10.71
C GLY A 127 16.49 -4.86 9.83
N GLU A 128 15.32 -4.46 10.31
CA GLU A 128 14.04 -4.54 9.60
C GLU A 128 13.33 -3.18 9.59
N ALA A 129 12.67 -2.87 8.49
CA ALA A 129 11.73 -1.78 8.36
C ALA A 129 10.36 -2.37 7.95
N ILE A 130 9.32 -1.92 8.62
CA ILE A 130 7.93 -2.31 8.32
C ILE A 130 7.20 -1.07 7.82
N ILE A 131 6.62 -1.16 6.64
CA ILE A 131 5.93 -0.06 5.98
C ILE A 131 4.46 -0.43 5.79
N GLN A 132 3.56 0.44 6.26
CA GLN A 132 2.12 0.28 6.04
C GLN A 132 1.77 0.73 4.61
N LEU A 133 1.05 -0.12 3.88
CA LEU A 133 0.62 0.10 2.49
C LEU A 133 -0.74 0.80 2.39
N GLU A 134 -1.49 0.87 3.49
CA GLU A 134 -2.76 1.59 3.59
C GLU A 134 -2.70 3.04 3.04
N PRO A 135 -1.72 3.89 3.42
CA PRO A 135 -1.59 5.23 2.82
C PRO A 135 -1.26 5.19 1.33
N VAL A 136 -0.50 4.18 0.88
CA VAL A 136 -0.13 4.01 -0.54
C VAL A 136 -1.37 3.69 -1.38
N PHE A 137 -2.31 2.90 -0.83
CA PHE A 137 -3.57 2.62 -1.52
C PHE A 137 -4.50 3.84 -1.60
N ALA A 138 -4.34 4.81 -0.70
CA ALA A 138 -5.12 6.05 -0.71
C ALA A 138 -4.51 7.13 -1.62
N GLU A 139 -3.18 7.31 -1.59
CA GLU A 139 -2.49 8.34 -2.36
C GLU A 139 -2.00 7.87 -3.75
N GLU A 140 -2.06 6.55 -4.03
CA GLU A 140 -1.58 5.87 -5.24
C GLU A 140 -0.06 5.97 -5.49
N SER A 141 0.61 7.02 -5.01
CA SER A 141 2.05 7.23 -5.19
C SER A 141 2.63 8.02 -4.02
N ILE A 142 3.53 7.39 -3.28
CA ILE A 142 4.32 7.97 -2.21
C ILE A 142 5.75 8.21 -2.73
N PRO A 143 6.25 9.45 -2.70
CA PRO A 143 7.62 9.74 -3.12
C PRO A 143 8.64 9.05 -2.20
N PRO A 144 9.90 8.89 -2.64
CA PRO A 144 10.94 8.26 -1.82
C PRO A 144 11.14 8.94 -0.48
N MET A 145 10.71 8.28 0.59
CA MET A 145 10.77 8.78 1.98
C MET A 145 11.64 7.86 2.85
N SER A 146 12.16 8.43 3.94
CA SER A 146 12.95 7.69 4.93
C SER A 146 12.04 6.94 5.89
N TYR A 147 12.27 5.64 6.01
CA TYR A 147 11.65 4.75 6.99
C TYR A 147 12.68 4.32 8.03
N ARG A 148 12.22 4.10 9.25
CA ARG A 148 13.09 3.72 10.36
C ARG A 148 13.41 2.23 10.28
N VAL A 149 14.70 1.89 10.35
CA VAL A 149 15.20 0.53 10.46
C VAL A 149 15.45 0.23 11.93
N VAL A 150 14.87 -0.86 12.42
CA VAL A 150 14.95 -1.31 13.81
C VAL A 150 15.51 -2.73 13.85
N LYS A 151 16.40 -2.98 14.82
CA LYS A 151 16.92 -4.31 15.14
C LYS A 151 16.82 -4.50 16.65
N ASP A 152 16.19 -5.59 17.10
CA ASP A 152 16.06 -5.89 18.54
C ASP A 152 15.60 -4.68 19.38
N GLU A 153 14.53 -4.01 18.93
CA GLU A 153 13.94 -2.79 19.53
C GLU A 153 14.85 -1.54 19.51
N THR A 154 16.04 -1.63 18.93
CA THR A 154 17.00 -0.54 18.80
C THR A 154 16.90 0.10 17.42
N TYR A 155 16.83 1.42 17.37
CA TYR A 155 16.90 2.16 16.12
C TYR A 155 18.31 2.07 15.53
N CYS A 156 18.43 1.43 14.37
CA CYS A 156 19.70 1.27 13.69
C CYS A 156 19.92 2.40 12.70
N GLY A 157 18.93 2.77 11.90
CA GLY A 157 19.09 3.84 10.92
C GLY A 157 17.86 4.08 10.07
N GLU A 158 18.08 4.57 8.86
CA GLU A 158 17.01 4.91 7.93
C GLU A 158 17.18 4.23 6.57
N ILE A 159 16.06 3.83 5.97
CA ILE A 159 16.00 3.28 4.62
C ILE A 159 15.08 4.14 3.77
N ARG A 160 15.53 4.52 2.58
CA ARG A 160 14.81 5.40 1.68
C ARG A 160 14.08 4.59 0.62
N VAL A 161 12.76 4.63 0.66
CA VAL A 161 11.89 3.80 -0.18
C VAL A 161 10.78 4.65 -0.79
N GLY A 162 10.56 4.52 -2.10
CA GLY A 162 9.40 5.05 -2.81
C GLY A 162 8.38 3.94 -3.06
N LEU A 163 7.10 4.29 -3.03
CA LEU A 163 6.01 3.33 -3.20
C LEU A 163 5.02 3.88 -4.22
N LYS A 164 4.61 3.06 -5.17
CA LYS A 164 3.58 3.43 -6.14
C LYS A 164 2.65 2.26 -6.35
N PHE A 165 1.37 2.47 -6.07
CA PHE A 165 0.34 1.47 -6.23
C PHE A 165 -0.47 1.76 -7.49
N THR A 166 -0.51 0.79 -8.40
CA THR A 166 -1.38 0.82 -9.57
C THR A 166 -2.51 -0.17 -9.34
N ARG A 167 -3.72 0.34 -9.08
CA ARG A 167 -4.90 -0.51 -8.90
C ARG A 167 -5.20 -1.26 -10.19
N GLN A 168 -5.31 -2.58 -10.11
CA GLN A 168 -5.83 -3.36 -11.21
C GLN A 168 -7.35 -3.19 -11.21
N ARG A 169 -7.85 -2.43 -12.17
CA ARG A 169 -9.28 -2.40 -12.45
C ARG A 169 -9.60 -3.76 -13.07
N SER A 170 -10.49 -4.54 -12.44
CA SER A 170 -11.15 -5.64 -13.14
C SER A 170 -11.70 -5.04 -14.43
N ARG A 171 -11.21 -5.49 -15.59
CA ARG A 171 -12.06 -5.46 -16.78
C ARG A 171 -13.12 -6.49 -16.47
N ASP A 172 -14.16 -6.04 -15.79
CA ASP A 172 -15.43 -6.73 -15.76
C ASP A 172 -15.77 -6.95 -17.23
N TRP A 173 -15.57 -8.19 -17.65
CA TRP A 173 -16.14 -8.79 -18.84
C TRP A 173 -16.62 -7.74 -19.86
N GLU A 174 -15.70 -7.28 -20.71
CA GLU A 174 -16.06 -6.81 -22.06
C GLU A 174 -16.79 -8.00 -22.69
N PHE A 175 -18.09 -8.12 -22.38
CA PHE A 175 -19.02 -8.89 -23.19
C PHE A 175 -18.78 -8.31 -24.57
N GLY A 176 -18.16 -9.09 -25.44
CA GLY A 176 -18.34 -8.91 -26.85
C GLY A 176 -19.85 -8.90 -27.03
N VAL A 177 -20.41 -7.69 -27.18
CA VAL A 177 -21.59 -7.54 -28.00
C VAL A 177 -21.07 -7.92 -29.37
N GLU A 178 -21.14 -9.22 -29.67
CA GLU A 178 -21.32 -9.61 -31.06
C GLU A 178 -22.47 -8.76 -31.55
N GLU A 179 -22.19 -7.98 -32.58
CA GLU A 179 -23.16 -7.16 -33.27
C GLU A 179 -24.18 -8.11 -33.89
N GLU A 180 -25.09 -8.66 -33.07
CA GLU A 180 -26.29 -9.30 -33.52
C GLU A 180 -27.14 -8.20 -34.16
N ASN A 181 -26.93 -8.12 -35.46
CA ASN A 181 -27.78 -7.59 -36.51
C ASN A 181 -29.27 -7.86 -36.21
N LEU A 182 -29.85 -7.04 -35.34
CA LEU A 182 -31.26 -7.05 -34.98
C LEU A 182 -31.79 -5.62 -34.95
N GLY A 183 -31.72 -4.98 -36.13
CA GLY A 183 -32.40 -3.73 -36.43
C GLY A 183 -33.09 -3.82 -37.77
N GLY A 184 -34.35 -4.25 -37.80
CA GLY A 184 -35.11 -4.26 -39.05
C GLY A 184 -36.48 -4.92 -39.02
N TRP A 185 -37.32 -4.66 -38.01
CA TRP A 185 -38.76 -4.87 -38.18
C TRP A 185 -39.26 -3.87 -39.23
N LYS A 186 -39.47 -4.33 -40.47
CA LYS A 186 -40.20 -3.56 -41.48
C LYS A 186 -41.70 -3.66 -41.19
N GLN A 187 -42.28 -2.51 -40.88
CA GLN A 187 -43.70 -2.30 -40.74
C GLN A 187 -44.40 -2.44 -42.11
N SER A 188 -45.57 -3.06 -42.07
CA SER A 188 -46.38 -3.56 -43.18
C SER A 188 -46.92 -2.48 -44.12
N SER A 189 -47.12 -2.83 -45.40
CA SER A 189 -48.25 -2.31 -46.19
C SER A 189 -48.88 -3.43 -47.00
N LEU A 190 -50.12 -3.77 -46.61
CA LEU A 190 -51.14 -4.31 -47.50
C LEU A 190 -51.59 -3.15 -48.40
N GLU A 191 -51.45 -3.31 -49.70
CA GLU A 191 -52.36 -2.66 -50.66
C GLU A 191 -53.10 -3.77 -51.39
N TYR A 192 -54.41 -3.57 -51.49
CA TYR A 192 -55.40 -4.47 -52.09
C TYR A 192 -55.50 -4.22 -53.59
#